data_AF-A0A804I1P4-F1
#
_entry.id   AF-A0A804I1P4-F1
#
_cell.length_a   1.000
_cell.length_b   1.000
_cell.length_c   1.000
_cell.angle_alpha   90.00
_cell.angle_beta   90.00
_cell.angle_gamma   90.00
#
_symmetry.space_group_name_H-M   'P 1'
#
loop_
_entity.id
_entity.type
_entity.pdbx_description
1 polymer ?
#
loop_
_entity_poly.entity_id
_entity_poly.type
_entity_poly.pdbx_seq_one_letter_code
_entity_poly.pdbx_strand_id
1 'polypeptide(L)'
;MKEGLKYFSPVSLFDEESTISWIPCGRKLACSYPGIEFFYRPDTCYSIEVSVSETDGEFDRLDELIYVERHPSNLSTKFYGEVSRPMVRHAELASSGRSLG
;
A
#
# COMPACT_ATOMS: atom_id res chain seq x y z
N MET A 1 -7.28 6.18 -7.53
CA MET A 1 -7.35 5.23 -8.66
C MET A 1 -8.73 5.31 -9.26
N LYS A 2 -8.87 5.43 -10.59
CA LYS A 2 -10.20 5.59 -11.22
C LYS A 2 -10.97 4.28 -11.24
N GLU A 3 -12.22 4.33 -10.78
CA GLU A 3 -13.11 3.19 -10.79
C GLU A 3 -13.83 3.02 -12.14
N GLY A 4 -14.30 1.80 -12.44
CA GLY A 4 -15.05 1.49 -13.66
C GLY A 4 -14.20 1.26 -14.93
N LEU A 5 -12.89 1.02 -14.79
CA LEU A 5 -12.02 0.68 -15.92
C LEU A 5 -12.05 -0.83 -16.22
N LYS A 6 -12.37 -1.20 -17.47
CA LYS A 6 -12.58 -2.60 -17.91
C LYS A 6 -11.39 -3.55 -17.66
N TYR A 7 -10.16 -3.03 -17.61
CA TYR A 7 -8.94 -3.81 -17.46
C TYR A 7 -8.12 -3.41 -16.23
N PHE A 8 -8.71 -2.62 -15.32
CA PHE A 8 -8.01 -2.11 -14.16
C PHE A 8 -8.93 -2.17 -12.95
N SER A 9 -8.62 -3.07 -12.03
CA SER A 9 -9.24 -3.15 -10.72
C SER A 9 -8.40 -2.31 -9.75
N PRO A 10 -8.97 -1.30 -9.09
CA PRO A 10 -8.24 -0.53 -8.10
C PRO A 10 -7.80 -1.42 -6.93
N VAL A 11 -6.70 -1.02 -6.28
CA VAL A 11 -6.25 -1.66 -5.03
C VAL A 11 -7.25 -1.32 -3.94
N SER A 12 -7.67 -2.33 -3.19
CA SER A 12 -8.56 -2.19 -2.05
C SER A 12 -7.91 -2.75 -0.79
N LEU A 13 -8.15 -2.09 0.34
CA LEU A 13 -7.60 -2.48 1.63
C LEU A 13 -8.71 -3.08 2.48
N PHE A 14 -8.72 -4.39 2.69
CA PHE A 14 -9.77 -5.18 3.37
C PHE A 14 -11.17 -5.14 2.72
N ASP A 15 -11.75 -3.96 2.50
CA ASP A 15 -13.08 -3.74 1.95
C ASP A 15 -13.08 -2.52 1.01
N GLU A 16 -13.66 -2.64 -0.18
CA GLU A 16 -13.51 -1.65 -1.28
C GLU A 16 -14.35 -0.37 -1.05
N GLU A 17 -15.42 -0.46 -0.26
CA GLU A 17 -16.40 0.62 -0.07
C GLU A 17 -16.19 1.38 1.26
N SER A 18 -15.23 0.93 2.07
CA SER A 18 -15.04 1.42 3.43
C SER A 18 -13.88 2.42 3.54
N THR A 19 -14.03 3.39 4.46
CA THR A 19 -12.89 4.20 4.92
C THR A 19 -12.15 3.43 6.00
N ILE A 20 -10.90 3.06 5.73
CA ILE A 20 -10.08 2.24 6.61
C ILE A 20 -8.78 2.97 6.93
N SER A 21 -8.47 3.07 8.22
CA SER A 21 -7.14 3.41 8.72
C SER A 21 -6.53 2.15 9.31
N TRP A 22 -5.34 1.79 8.84
CA TRP A 22 -4.64 0.59 9.26
C TRP A 22 -3.20 0.87 9.62
N ILE A 23 -2.85 0.58 10.87
CA ILE A 23 -1.50 0.69 11.40
C ILE A 23 -0.96 -0.74 11.60
N PRO A 24 -0.03 -1.24 10.76
CA PRO A 24 0.52 -2.59 10.89
C PRO A 24 1.49 -2.74 12.07
N CYS A 25 2.05 -1.64 12.56
CA CYS A 25 3.04 -1.63 13.63
C CYS A 25 2.43 -2.06 14.96
N GLY A 26 2.99 -3.11 15.57
CA GLY A 26 2.45 -3.69 16.80
C GLY A 26 3.29 -4.84 17.31
N ARG A 27 2.66 -5.83 17.94
CA ARG A 27 3.39 -7.01 18.47
C ARG A 27 3.96 -7.92 17.37
N LYS A 28 3.29 -7.96 16.21
CA LYS A 28 3.67 -8.84 15.09
C LYS A 28 4.68 -8.20 14.14
N LEU A 29 4.76 -6.87 14.15
CA LEU A 29 5.65 -6.10 13.28
C LEU A 29 6.25 -4.96 14.10
N ALA A 30 7.55 -5.05 14.36
CA ALA A 30 8.29 -4.05 15.12
C ALA A 30 8.82 -2.98 14.16
N CYS A 31 8.17 -1.81 14.17
CA CYS A 31 8.55 -0.64 13.39
C CYS A 31 9.34 0.37 14.24
N SER A 32 10.20 1.14 13.58
CA SER A 32 10.82 2.35 14.15
C SER A 32 9.81 3.50 14.17
N TYR A 33 9.91 4.42 15.14
CA TYR A 33 9.08 5.63 15.19
C TYR A 33 9.38 6.55 14.00
N PRO A 34 8.40 7.16 13.31
CA PRO A 34 6.97 7.31 13.65
C PRO A 34 6.06 6.11 13.30
N GLY A 35 6.61 5.08 12.66
CA GLY A 35 5.86 3.93 12.17
C GLY A 35 5.30 4.16 10.77
N ILE A 36 4.35 3.30 10.40
CA ILE A 36 3.69 3.33 9.10
C ILE A 36 2.18 3.30 9.35
N GLU A 37 1.44 4.13 8.63
CA GLU A 37 -0.01 4.20 8.65
C GLU A 37 -0.57 4.17 7.23
N PHE A 38 -1.56 3.32 6.99
CA PHE A 38 -2.25 3.22 5.72
C PHE A 38 -3.64 3.82 5.85
N PHE A 39 -4.02 4.64 4.87
CA PHE A 39 -5.37 5.15 4.73
C PHE A 39 -5.93 4.68 3.41
N TYR A 40 -7.13 4.10 3.47
CA TYR A 40 -7.91 3.74 2.32
C TYR A 40 -9.28 4.40 2.43
N ARG A 41 -9.73 5.04 1.35
CA ARG A 41 -11.03 5.70 1.31
C ARG A 41 -11.55 5.82 -0.12
N PRO A 42 -12.86 5.58 -0.35
CA PRO A 42 -13.52 6.01 -1.59
C PRO A 42 -13.72 7.53 -1.58
N ASP A 43 -13.34 8.21 -2.66
CA ASP A 43 -13.47 9.65 -2.82
C ASP A 43 -13.93 10.01 -4.24
N THR A 44 -14.31 11.27 -4.46
CA THR A 44 -14.74 11.77 -5.77
C THR A 44 -13.80 12.87 -6.25
N CYS A 45 -13.01 12.58 -7.28
CA CYS A 45 -12.08 13.55 -7.86
C CYS A 45 -12.59 13.99 -9.23
N TYR A 46 -12.82 15.29 -9.43
CA TYR A 46 -13.37 15.86 -10.67
C TYR A 46 -14.65 15.15 -11.17
N SER A 47 -15.61 14.85 -10.28
CA SER A 47 -16.85 14.10 -10.57
C SER A 47 -16.64 12.66 -11.08
N ILE A 48 -15.46 12.10 -10.83
CA ILE A 48 -15.11 10.72 -11.13
C ILE A 48 -14.93 9.98 -9.81
N GLU A 49 -15.54 8.80 -9.70
CA GLU A 49 -15.38 7.88 -8.58
C GLU A 49 -13.95 7.34 -8.57
N VAL A 50 -13.25 7.58 -7.45
CA VAL A 50 -11.87 7.15 -7.27
C VAL A 50 -11.68 6.52 -5.89
N SER A 51 -10.89 5.47 -5.83
CA SER A 51 -10.39 4.93 -4.56
C SER A 51 -9.01 5.54 -4.26
N VAL A 52 -8.87 6.12 -3.08
CA VAL A 52 -7.62 6.73 -2.62
C VAL A 52 -6.97 5.78 -1.62
N SER A 53 -5.70 5.46 -1.85
CA SER A 53 -4.87 4.68 -0.95
C SER A 53 -3.61 5.48 -0.67
N GLU A 54 -3.38 5.80 0.59
CA GLU A 54 -2.27 6.61 1.08
C GLU A 54 -1.46 5.78 2.08
N THR A 55 -0.15 5.99 2.07
CA THR A 55 0.79 5.39 3.02
C THR A 55 1.62 6.51 3.60
N ASP A 56 1.45 6.75 4.89
CA ASP A 56 2.26 7.68 5.66
C ASP A 56 3.31 6.89 6.46
N GLY A 57 4.55 7.39 6.48
CA GLY A 57 5.67 6.73 7.14
C GLY A 57 6.74 6.19 6.18
N GLU A 58 7.73 5.54 6.78
CA GLU A 58 8.91 4.99 6.10
C GLU A 58 9.11 3.53 6.50
N PHE A 59 9.48 2.71 5.52
CA PHE A 59 9.82 1.30 5.74
C PHE A 59 11.29 1.19 6.10
N ASP A 60 11.59 0.80 7.35
CA ASP A 60 12.95 0.57 7.82
C ASP A 60 13.45 -0.82 7.42
N ARG A 61 12.52 -1.78 7.31
CA ARG A 61 12.84 -3.19 7.08
C ARG A 61 12.01 -3.81 5.97
N LEU A 62 12.64 -4.72 5.24
CA LEU A 62 11.98 -5.51 4.18
C LEU A 62 10.83 -6.38 4.72
N ASP A 63 10.92 -6.84 5.97
CA ASP A 63 9.86 -7.61 6.62
C ASP A 63 8.56 -6.78 6.73
N GLU A 64 8.65 -5.47 6.91
CA GLU A 64 7.50 -4.56 6.98
C GLU A 64 6.79 -4.48 5.63
N LEU A 65 7.57 -4.34 4.55
CA LEU A 65 7.05 -4.29 3.19
C LEU A 65 6.38 -5.61 2.79
N ILE A 66 7.03 -6.75 3.09
CA ILE A 66 6.52 -8.10 2.85
C ILE A 66 5.23 -8.33 3.64
N TYR A 67 5.18 -7.88 4.90
CA TYR A 67 3.99 -8.01 5.75
C TYR A 67 2.81 -7.18 5.21
N VAL A 68 3.08 -5.95 4.78
CA VAL A 68 2.08 -5.06 4.18
C VAL A 68 1.53 -5.65 2.89
N GLU A 69 2.38 -6.18 2.00
CA GLU A 69 1.97 -6.77 0.71
C GLU A 69 0.92 -7.89 0.85
N ARG A 70 0.78 -8.51 2.03
CA ARG A 70 -0.25 -9.54 2.27
C ARG A 70 -1.68 -9.03 2.44
N HIS A 71 -1.87 -7.75 2.78
CA HIS A 71 -3.16 -7.24 3.24
C HIS A 71 -3.99 -6.54 2.15
N PRO A 72 -3.41 -5.72 1.25
CA PRO A 72 -4.14 -5.16 0.12
C PRO A 72 -4.54 -6.25 -0.88
N SER A 73 -5.75 -6.13 -1.41
CA SER A 73 -6.26 -6.95 -2.49
C SER A 73 -6.05 -6.23 -3.83
N ASN A 74 -6.10 -6.98 -4.94
CA ASN A 74 -5.99 -6.43 -6.31
C ASN A 74 -4.66 -5.73 -6.66
N LEU A 75 -3.55 -6.10 -6.00
CA LEU A 75 -2.20 -5.61 -6.34
C LEU A 75 -1.70 -6.03 -7.74
N SER A 76 -2.50 -6.79 -8.50
CA SER A 76 -2.15 -7.33 -9.83
C SER A 76 -0.84 -8.15 -9.87
N THR A 77 -0.42 -8.66 -8.71
CA THR A 77 0.74 -9.55 -8.55
C THR A 77 0.38 -10.98 -8.94
N LYS A 78 1.25 -11.64 -9.70
CA LYS A 78 1.17 -13.06 -10.06
C LYS A 78 1.65 -13.97 -8.95
N PHE A 79 2.57 -13.51 -8.11
CA PHE A 79 3.07 -14.27 -6.96
C PHE A 79 3.38 -13.35 -5.77
N TYR A 80 3.37 -13.95 -4.58
CA TYR A 80 3.66 -13.22 -3.34
C TYR A 80 5.11 -12.73 -3.30
N GLY A 81 5.31 -11.45 -3.01
CA GLY A 81 6.63 -10.81 -2.99
C GLY A 81 7.03 -10.18 -4.32
N GLU A 82 6.12 -10.10 -5.29
CA GLU A 82 6.40 -9.48 -6.60
C GLU A 82 6.54 -7.96 -6.50
N VAL A 83 5.87 -7.32 -5.53
CA VAL A 83 6.03 -5.88 -5.26
C VAL A 83 7.29 -5.64 -4.44
N SER A 84 7.53 -6.43 -3.39
CA SER A 84 8.69 -6.25 -2.52
C SER A 84 10.03 -6.61 -3.17
N ARG A 85 10.08 -7.61 -4.07
CA ARG A 85 11.35 -8.11 -4.65
C ARG A 85 12.08 -7.10 -5.56
N PRO A 86 11.43 -6.32 -6.42
CA PRO A 86 12.05 -5.20 -7.14
C PRO A 86 12.54 -4.11 -6.20
N MET A 87 11.77 -3.77 -5.16
CA MET A 87 12.15 -2.74 -4.18
C MET A 87 13.42 -3.12 -3.41
N VAL A 88 13.63 -4.41 -3.11
CA VAL A 88 14.90 -4.92 -2.56
C VAL A 88 16.06 -4.75 -3.54
N ARG A 89 15.83 -5.10 -4.81
CA ARG A 89 16.88 -5.00 -5.86
C ARG A 89 17.25 -3.57 -6.20
N HIS A 90 16.33 -2.65 -5.99
CA HIS A 90 16.47 -1.23 -6.24
C HIS A 90 16.41 -0.41 -4.94
N ALA A 91 16.85 -0.98 -3.81
CA ALA A 91 16.84 -0.28 -2.52
C ALA A 91 17.63 1.05 -2.58
N GLU A 92 18.64 1.14 -3.45
CA GLU A 92 19.38 2.37 -3.76
C GLU A 92 18.49 3.46 -4.41
N LEU A 93 17.50 3.08 -5.24
CA LEU A 93 16.47 3.99 -5.78
C LEU A 93 15.39 4.32 -4.74
N ALA A 94 15.19 3.45 -3.75
CA ALA A 94 14.30 3.65 -2.61
C ALA A 94 14.94 4.49 -1.48
N SER A 95 16.12 5.09 -1.71
CA SER A 95 16.70 6.13 -0.84
C SER A 95 15.88 7.43 -0.76
N SER A 96 14.69 7.42 -1.36
CA SER A 96 13.56 8.21 -0.91
C SER A 96 12.62 7.26 -0.18
N GLY A 97 12.80 7.06 1.13
CA GLY A 97 11.93 6.25 2.02
C GLY A 97 10.51 6.81 2.19
N ARG A 98 10.00 7.50 1.16
CA ARG A 98 8.65 8.01 1.02
C ARG A 98 8.02 7.27 -0.14
N SER A 99 6.78 6.84 0.05
CA SER A 99 5.99 6.13 -0.95
C SER A 99 5.92 6.88 -2.28
N LEU A 100 6.78 6.52 -3.23
CA LEU A 100 6.63 6.76 -4.67
C LEU A 100 7.22 5.54 -5.39
N GLY A 101 6.37 4.52 -5.57
CA GLY A 101 6.59 3.32 -6.35
C GLY A 101 5.28 2.61 -6.60
#